data_AF-A0A533XQQ4-F1
#
_entry.id   AF-A0A533XQQ4-F1
#
_cell.length_a   1.000
_cell.length_b   1.000
_cell.length_c   1.000
_cell.angle_alpha   90.00
_cell.angle_beta   90.00
_cell.angle_gamma   90.00
#
_symmetry.space_group_name_H-M   'P 1'
#
loop_
_entity.id
_entity.type
_entity.pdbx_description
1 polymer ?
#
loop_
_entity_poly.entity_id
_entity_poly.type
_entity_poly.pdbx_seq_one_letter_code
_entity_poly.pdbx_strand_id
1 'polypeptide(L)'
;MAGPEQQPQRRQFVNFLFFKLDPAWRRLPESERTQGKQEFMRAVDDYAGKVMIIPYSTVGIRGDCDFMLWRISYELELFQEMSTKFMGSGLGKYLNIPYSYLSMTKRSIYVDHHTHENQESKRLTIVPGKSKYIFVYPFLKTREWFLLTKAARQGMMDEHIEVGHRFPSVKLNTTYSFGLDDQEWVVAFETDK
;
A
#
# COMPACT_ATOMS: atom_id res chain seq x y z
N MET A 1 16.42 -21.79 29.68
CA MET A 1 17.29 -20.80 29.02
C MET A 1 16.42 -19.98 28.10
N ALA A 2 16.24 -18.69 28.37
CA ALA A 2 15.58 -17.79 27.42
C ALA A 2 16.45 -17.72 26.17
N GLY A 3 15.89 -18.07 25.01
CA GLY A 3 16.57 -17.90 23.73
C GLY A 3 16.93 -16.43 23.51
N PRO A 4 17.91 -16.13 22.64
CA PRO A 4 18.32 -14.76 22.39
C PRO A 4 17.10 -13.92 21.97
N GLU A 5 16.86 -12.81 22.67
CA GLU A 5 15.86 -11.81 22.27
C GLU A 5 16.18 -11.35 20.85
N GLN A 6 15.33 -11.74 19.90
CA GLN A 6 15.45 -11.25 18.54
C GLN A 6 15.20 -9.75 18.56
N GLN A 7 16.23 -8.95 18.23
CA GLN A 7 16.06 -7.52 18.05
C GLN A 7 14.86 -7.26 17.14
N PRO A 8 13.92 -6.36 17.50
CA PRO A 8 12.74 -6.09 16.70
C PRO A 8 13.18 -5.66 15.31
N GLN A 9 12.94 -6.52 14.31
CA GLN A 9 13.29 -6.22 12.93
C GLN A 9 12.47 -5.02 12.47
N ARG A 10 13.16 -3.99 11.96
CA ARG A 10 12.55 -2.75 11.49
C ARG A 10 11.53 -3.07 10.39
N ARG A 11 10.29 -2.60 10.57
CA ARG A 11 9.18 -2.80 9.62
C ARG A 11 8.93 -1.51 8.87
N GLN A 12 8.47 -1.64 7.63
CA GLN A 12 8.00 -0.49 6.87
C GLN A 12 6.50 -0.31 7.12
N PHE A 13 6.09 0.91 7.41
CA PHE A 13 4.73 1.35 7.24
C PHE A 13 4.45 1.53 5.75
N VAL A 14 3.25 1.14 5.34
CA VAL A 14 2.78 1.19 3.97
C VAL A 14 1.40 1.80 3.97
N ASN A 15 1.21 2.83 3.16
CA ASN A 15 -0.05 3.50 3.00
C ASN A 15 -0.44 3.61 1.52
N PHE A 16 -1.68 3.23 1.22
CA PHE A 16 -2.29 3.38 -0.10
C PHE A 16 -3.31 4.51 0.00
N LEU A 17 -2.92 5.70 -0.47
CA LEU A 17 -3.73 6.91 -0.37
C LEU A 17 -4.38 7.23 -1.71
N PHE A 18 -5.71 7.26 -1.75
CA PHE A 18 -6.48 7.54 -2.97
C PHE A 18 -7.02 8.95 -2.94
N PHE A 19 -7.08 9.58 -4.11
CA PHE A 19 -7.54 10.95 -4.26
C PHE A 19 -8.64 11.05 -5.30
N LYS A 20 -9.64 11.88 -5.01
CA LYS A 20 -10.65 12.31 -5.96
C LYS A 20 -10.57 13.81 -6.14
N LEU A 21 -10.46 14.27 -7.38
CA LEU A 21 -10.40 15.68 -7.71
C LEU A 21 -11.81 16.25 -7.82
N ASP A 22 -12.06 17.35 -7.11
CA ASP A 22 -13.29 18.13 -7.25
C ASP A 22 -13.39 18.68 -8.69
N PRO A 23 -14.52 18.48 -9.41
CA PRO A 23 -14.73 19.03 -10.74
C PRO A 23 -14.54 20.55 -10.84
N ALA A 24 -14.73 21.31 -9.76
CA ALA A 24 -14.47 22.76 -9.69
C ALA A 24 -13.03 23.11 -10.06
N TRP A 25 -12.06 22.27 -9.71
CA TRP A 25 -10.65 22.47 -10.09
C TRP A 25 -10.47 22.67 -11.58
N ARG A 26 -11.20 21.90 -12.41
CA ARG A 26 -11.06 21.94 -13.88
C ARG A 26 -11.54 23.26 -14.48
N ARG A 27 -12.35 24.03 -13.74
CA ARG A 27 -12.92 25.31 -14.17
C ARG A 27 -12.05 26.52 -13.80
N LEU A 28 -10.99 26.32 -13.00
CA LEU A 28 -10.07 27.39 -12.63
C LEU A 28 -9.20 27.83 -13.82
N PRO A 29 -8.69 29.08 -13.80
CA PRO A 29 -7.70 29.55 -14.75
C PRO A 29 -6.49 28.60 -14.86
N GLU A 30 -5.93 28.47 -16.06
CA GLU A 30 -4.79 27.59 -16.30
C GLU A 30 -3.56 27.94 -15.46
N SER A 31 -3.33 29.24 -15.22
CA SER A 31 -2.27 29.74 -14.34
C SER A 31 -2.41 29.20 -12.92
N GLU A 32 -3.60 29.28 -12.32
CA GLU A 32 -3.88 28.76 -10.99
C GLU A 32 -3.74 27.24 -10.94
N ARG A 33 -4.27 26.53 -11.95
CA ARG A 33 -4.11 25.06 -12.02
C ARG A 33 -2.65 24.66 -12.14
N THR A 34 -1.86 25.40 -12.90
CA THR A 34 -0.42 25.14 -13.08
C THR A 34 0.35 25.37 -11.80
N GLN A 35 0.11 26.51 -11.13
CA GLN A 35 0.72 26.82 -9.85
C GLN A 35 0.37 25.77 -8.78
N GLY A 36 -0.91 25.43 -8.60
CA GLY A 36 -1.31 24.47 -7.58
C GLY A 36 -0.79 23.05 -7.84
N LYS A 37 -0.68 22.62 -9.11
CA LYS A 37 0.02 21.36 -9.47
C LYS A 37 1.51 21.42 -9.07
N GLN A 38 2.20 22.52 -9.35
CA GLN A 38 3.62 22.67 -8.99
C GLN A 38 3.82 22.70 -7.47
N GLU A 39 2.95 23.37 -6.72
CA GLU A 39 2.97 23.36 -5.25
C GLU A 39 2.78 21.96 -4.68
N PHE A 40 1.81 21.19 -5.22
CA PHE A 40 1.60 19.80 -4.84
C PHE A 40 2.83 18.93 -5.15
N MET A 41 3.39 19.02 -6.36
CA MET A 41 4.59 18.25 -6.75
C MET A 41 5.78 18.58 -5.84
N ARG A 42 6.05 19.86 -5.56
CA ARG A 42 7.09 20.27 -4.60
C ARG A 42 6.86 19.66 -3.22
N ALA A 43 5.62 19.71 -2.72
CA ALA A 43 5.28 19.12 -1.43
C ALA A 43 5.50 17.60 -1.38
N VAL A 44 5.33 16.89 -2.51
CA VAL A 44 5.66 15.46 -2.64
C VAL A 44 7.17 15.24 -2.72
N ASP A 45 7.87 16.04 -3.54
CA ASP A 45 9.30 15.93 -3.79
C ASP A 45 10.15 16.22 -2.53
N ASP A 46 9.68 17.08 -1.64
CA ASP A 46 10.34 17.39 -0.35
C ASP A 46 10.48 16.17 0.58
N TYR A 47 9.76 15.08 0.30
CA TYR A 47 9.85 13.81 1.02
C TYR A 47 10.57 12.71 0.23
N ALA A 48 11.08 13.01 -0.97
CA ALA A 48 11.91 12.09 -1.73
C ALA A 48 13.12 11.63 -0.90
N GLY A 49 13.38 10.32 -0.89
CA GLY A 49 14.43 9.71 -0.08
C GLY A 49 14.06 9.41 1.37
N LYS A 50 13.01 10.04 1.93
CA LYS A 50 12.46 9.73 3.26
C LYS A 50 11.22 8.82 3.18
N VAL A 51 10.42 9.06 2.15
CA VAL A 51 9.24 8.25 1.80
C VAL A 51 9.41 7.79 0.37
N MET A 52 9.30 6.47 0.16
CA MET A 52 9.17 5.93 -1.20
C MET A 52 7.74 6.14 -1.65
N ILE A 53 7.56 6.83 -2.77
CA ILE A 53 6.25 7.26 -3.28
C ILE A 53 6.11 6.74 -4.71
N ILE A 54 5.11 5.91 -4.96
CA ILE A 54 4.78 5.41 -6.30
C ILE A 54 3.37 5.89 -6.66
N PRO A 55 3.22 6.81 -7.61
CA PRO A 55 1.91 7.28 -8.07
C PRO A 55 1.31 6.32 -9.11
N TYR A 56 0.00 6.13 -9.06
CA TYR A 56 -0.78 5.47 -10.11
C TYR A 56 -1.99 6.31 -10.49
N SER A 57 -2.31 6.37 -11.78
CA SER A 57 -3.54 6.98 -12.28
C SER A 57 -4.68 5.97 -12.24
N THR A 58 -5.88 6.41 -11.85
CA THR A 58 -7.12 5.63 -11.96
C THR A 58 -8.14 6.28 -12.88
N VAL A 59 -7.79 7.43 -13.50
CA VAL A 59 -8.62 8.13 -14.47
C VAL A 59 -9.06 7.18 -15.60
N GLY A 60 -10.37 7.12 -15.86
CA GLY A 60 -10.95 6.29 -16.91
C GLY A 60 -11.14 4.82 -16.55
N ILE A 61 -10.65 4.39 -15.37
CA ILE A 61 -10.78 3.01 -14.86
C ILE A 61 -11.73 2.98 -13.66
N ARG A 62 -11.64 3.98 -12.78
CA ARG A 62 -12.49 4.10 -11.59
C ARG A 62 -13.28 5.41 -11.59
N GLY A 63 -14.50 5.35 -11.05
CA GLY A 63 -15.35 6.53 -10.88
C GLY A 63 -15.11 7.29 -9.57
N ASP A 64 -14.66 6.58 -8.54
CA ASP A 64 -14.58 7.04 -7.15
C ASP A 64 -13.23 7.66 -6.76
N CYS A 65 -12.17 7.47 -7.56
CA CYS A 65 -10.88 8.13 -7.39
C CYS A 65 -10.20 8.38 -8.75
N ASP A 66 -9.31 9.37 -8.81
CA ASP A 66 -8.61 9.79 -10.04
C ASP A 66 -7.11 9.41 -10.02
N PHE A 67 -6.49 9.32 -8.85
CA PHE A 67 -5.14 8.79 -8.70
C PHE A 67 -4.90 8.26 -7.28
N MET A 68 -3.82 7.50 -7.10
CA MET A 68 -3.36 7.05 -5.79
C MET A 68 -1.86 7.30 -5.61
N LEU A 69 -1.45 7.47 -4.36
CA LEU A 69 -0.05 7.43 -3.94
C LEU A 69 0.18 6.20 -3.07
N TRP A 70 1.02 5.28 -3.53
CA TRP A 70 1.56 4.22 -2.70
C TRP A 70 2.79 4.73 -1.95
N ARG A 71 2.67 4.86 -0.63
CA ARG A 71 3.68 5.48 0.24
C ARG A 71 4.27 4.43 1.17
N ILE A 72 5.59 4.34 1.22
CA ILE A 72 6.31 3.38 2.05
C ILE A 72 7.38 4.14 2.83
N SER A 73 7.40 3.97 4.15
CA SER A 73 8.41 4.56 5.01
C SER A 73 8.66 3.71 6.24
N TYR A 74 9.76 3.96 6.94
CA TYR A 74 10.03 3.38 8.25
C TYR A 74 9.51 4.23 9.42
N GLU A 75 8.98 5.42 9.13
CA GLU A 75 8.45 6.38 10.10
C GLU A 75 7.02 6.74 9.69
N LEU A 76 6.07 6.58 10.61
CA LEU A 76 4.65 6.75 10.31
C LEU A 76 4.29 8.24 10.20
N GLU A 77 4.92 9.05 11.03
CA GLU A 77 4.73 10.50 11.18
C GLU A 77 4.96 11.22 9.85
N LEU A 78 5.91 10.73 9.04
CA LEU A 78 6.19 11.27 7.71
C LEU A 78 4.97 11.23 6.78
N PHE A 79 4.08 10.25 6.93
CA PHE A 79 2.84 10.21 6.15
C PHE A 79 1.90 11.35 6.55
N GLN A 80 1.80 11.68 7.83
CA GLN A 80 0.97 12.77 8.32
C GLN A 80 1.54 14.13 7.90
N GLU A 81 2.84 14.33 8.07
CA GLU A 81 3.53 15.57 7.68
C GLU A 81 3.38 15.82 6.17
N MET A 82 3.69 14.80 5.36
CA MET A 82 3.56 14.87 3.91
C MET A 82 2.11 15.18 3.50
N SER A 83 1.12 14.53 4.13
CA SER A 83 -0.29 14.76 3.82
C SER A 83 -0.72 16.19 4.13
N THR A 84 -0.33 16.69 5.30
CA THR A 84 -0.60 18.08 5.69
C THR A 84 -0.03 19.06 4.65
N LYS A 85 1.19 18.81 4.19
CA LYS A 85 1.88 19.69 3.24
C LYS A 85 1.22 19.70 1.86
N PHE A 86 0.98 18.54 1.25
CA PHE A 86 0.38 18.53 -0.09
C PHE A 86 -1.11 18.93 -0.06
N MET A 87 -1.84 18.68 1.04
CA MET A 87 -3.21 19.14 1.19
C MET A 87 -3.30 20.67 1.37
N GLY A 88 -2.25 21.30 1.90
CA GLY A 88 -2.12 22.76 1.97
C GLY A 88 -1.84 23.45 0.62
N SER A 89 -1.45 22.70 -0.42
CA SER A 89 -1.18 23.25 -1.76
C SER A 89 -2.44 23.74 -2.47
N GLY A 90 -2.29 24.57 -3.51
CA GLY A 90 -3.41 25.02 -4.34
C GLY A 90 -4.25 23.88 -4.92
N LEU A 91 -3.62 22.78 -5.37
CA LEU A 91 -4.32 21.57 -5.82
C LEU A 91 -4.96 20.82 -4.65
N GLY A 92 -4.25 20.72 -3.51
CA GLY A 92 -4.70 20.02 -2.30
C GLY A 92 -6.07 20.46 -1.79
N LYS A 93 -6.38 21.76 -1.92
CA LYS A 93 -7.69 22.35 -1.58
C LYS A 93 -8.88 21.75 -2.34
N TYR A 94 -8.63 21.11 -3.48
CA TYR A 94 -9.64 20.51 -4.35
C TYR A 94 -9.54 18.97 -4.38
N LEU A 95 -8.76 18.37 -3.49
CA LEU A 95 -8.64 16.92 -3.38
C LEU A 95 -9.50 16.42 -2.22
N ASN A 96 -10.30 15.41 -2.50
CA ASN A 96 -10.93 14.56 -1.49
C ASN A 96 -10.12 13.26 -1.37
N ILE A 97 -10.11 12.67 -0.17
CA ILE A 97 -9.44 11.39 0.08
C ILE A 97 -10.53 10.33 0.32
N PRO A 98 -11.02 9.65 -0.74
CA PRO A 98 -12.05 8.63 -0.59
C PRO A 98 -11.55 7.40 0.20
N TYR A 99 -10.26 7.07 0.11
CA TYR A 99 -9.67 5.91 0.80
C TYR A 99 -8.24 6.21 1.26
N SER A 100 -7.87 5.70 2.43
CA SER A 100 -6.51 5.71 2.97
C SER A 100 -6.27 4.43 3.76
N TYR A 101 -5.64 3.44 3.14
CA TYR A 101 -5.38 2.16 3.82
C TYR A 101 -3.99 2.17 4.46
N LEU A 102 -3.92 2.10 5.79
CA LEU A 102 -2.67 2.02 6.52
C LEU A 102 -2.34 0.57 6.88
N SER A 103 -1.09 0.18 6.71
CA SER A 103 -0.60 -1.18 6.95
C SER A 103 0.90 -1.17 7.24
N MET A 104 1.45 -2.33 7.57
CA MET A 104 2.90 -2.53 7.74
C MET A 104 3.37 -3.85 7.16
N THR A 105 4.67 -3.94 6.84
CA THR A 105 5.30 -5.21 6.47
C THR A 105 5.40 -6.13 7.69
N LYS A 106 5.11 -7.41 7.48
CA LYS A 106 5.24 -8.46 8.50
C LYS A 106 5.54 -9.79 7.81
N ARG A 107 6.36 -10.62 8.45
CA ARG A 107 6.59 -11.99 7.99
C ARG A 107 5.29 -12.79 8.09
N SER A 108 4.96 -13.53 7.04
CA SER A 108 3.81 -14.44 7.07
C SER A 108 4.03 -15.55 8.09
N ILE A 109 2.94 -15.94 8.77
CA ILE A 109 2.93 -17.06 9.73
C ILE A 109 2.70 -18.42 9.05
N TYR A 110 2.38 -18.42 7.75
CA TYR A 110 2.01 -19.61 6.97
C TYR A 110 3.09 -20.03 5.96
N VAL A 111 4.23 -19.34 5.92
CA VAL A 111 5.32 -19.70 5.01
C VAL A 111 6.29 -20.59 5.76
N ASP A 112 6.39 -21.85 5.32
CA ASP A 112 7.29 -22.83 5.88
C ASP A 112 8.78 -22.51 5.62
N HIS A 113 9.67 -23.18 6.35
CA HIS A 113 11.12 -22.96 6.28
C HIS A 113 11.77 -23.32 4.93
N HIS A 114 11.03 -23.90 3.97
CA HIS A 114 11.51 -24.22 2.63
C HIS A 114 11.60 -22.98 1.75
N THR A 115 12.84 -22.53 1.52
CA THR A 115 13.18 -21.27 0.87
C THR A 115 13.42 -21.41 -0.62
N HIS A 116 12.77 -20.57 -1.41
CA HIS A 116 13.24 -20.18 -2.73
C HIS A 116 13.73 -18.72 -2.67
N GLU A 117 14.83 -18.39 -3.37
CA GLU A 117 15.48 -17.06 -3.34
C GLU A 117 14.53 -15.90 -3.73
N ASN A 118 13.41 -16.20 -4.41
CA ASN A 118 12.41 -15.22 -4.84
C ASN A 118 11.09 -15.22 -4.03
N GLN A 119 11.00 -15.90 -2.88
CA GLN A 119 9.78 -15.84 -2.05
C GLN A 119 9.54 -14.42 -1.48
N GLU A 120 8.51 -13.76 -1.98
CA GLU A 120 8.12 -12.40 -1.58
C GLU A 120 7.69 -12.33 -0.11
N SER A 121 7.11 -13.42 0.42
CA SER A 121 6.50 -13.48 1.75
C SER A 121 7.48 -13.39 2.95
N LYS A 122 8.79 -13.38 2.71
CA LYS A 122 9.82 -13.11 3.74
C LYS A 122 10.28 -11.64 3.79
N ARG A 123 9.94 -10.83 2.78
CA ARG A 123 10.49 -9.48 2.66
C ARG A 123 9.81 -8.54 3.67
N LEU A 124 10.57 -8.08 4.65
CA LEU A 124 10.18 -6.96 5.53
C LEU A 124 10.33 -5.60 4.84
N THR A 125 10.91 -5.60 3.65
CA THR A 125 11.12 -4.42 2.82
C THR A 125 10.37 -4.61 1.51
N ILE A 126 9.42 -3.73 1.22
CA ILE A 126 8.74 -3.66 -0.06
C ILE A 126 9.76 -3.23 -1.12
N VAL A 127 9.79 -3.99 -2.20
CA VAL A 127 10.47 -3.63 -3.44
C VAL A 127 9.37 -3.54 -4.49
N PRO A 128 8.95 -2.36 -4.93
CA PRO A 128 7.92 -2.24 -5.97
C PRO A 128 8.34 -2.95 -7.26
N GLY A 129 7.40 -3.60 -7.94
CA GLY A 129 7.59 -4.26 -9.23
C GLY A 129 7.83 -3.29 -10.38
N LYS A 130 7.39 -2.02 -10.24
CA LYS A 130 7.41 -1.00 -11.30
C LYS A 130 6.59 -1.42 -12.54
N SER A 131 5.61 -2.29 -12.35
CA SER A 131 4.69 -2.69 -13.41
C SER A 131 3.67 -1.59 -13.71
N LYS A 132 3.08 -1.64 -14.91
CA LYS A 132 2.13 -0.65 -15.42
C LYS A 132 0.83 -0.59 -14.62
N TYR A 133 0.35 -1.74 -14.15
CA TYR A 133 -0.94 -1.84 -13.47
C TYR A 133 -0.77 -2.28 -12.03
N ILE A 134 -1.66 -1.77 -11.17
CA ILE A 134 -1.77 -2.17 -9.77
C ILE A 134 -3.23 -2.41 -9.41
N PHE A 135 -3.47 -3.45 -8.61
CA PHE A 135 -4.79 -3.78 -8.04
C PHE A 135 -4.65 -3.81 -6.52
N VAL A 136 -5.39 -2.96 -5.83
CA VAL A 136 -5.30 -2.83 -4.36
C VAL A 136 -6.68 -3.07 -3.76
N TYR A 137 -6.75 -3.90 -2.73
CA TYR A 137 -7.95 -4.03 -1.91
C TYR A 137 -7.63 -4.28 -0.44
N PRO A 138 -8.43 -3.70 0.49
CA PRO A 138 -8.42 -4.10 1.89
C PRO A 138 -9.05 -5.50 2.02
N PHE A 139 -8.49 -6.33 2.89
CA PHE A 139 -8.91 -7.71 3.06
C PHE A 139 -9.11 -8.03 4.54
N LEU A 140 -10.24 -8.68 4.84
CA LEU A 140 -10.60 -9.16 6.16
C LEU A 140 -10.99 -10.64 6.07
N LYS A 141 -10.62 -11.44 7.07
CA LYS A 141 -11.15 -12.77 7.23
C LYS A 141 -12.47 -12.72 8.00
N THR A 142 -13.33 -13.70 7.78
CA THR A 142 -14.59 -13.82 8.54
C THR A 142 -14.31 -14.34 9.95
N ARG A 143 -15.30 -14.26 10.85
CA ARG A 143 -15.15 -14.77 12.23
C ARG A 143 -14.86 -16.26 12.25
N GLU A 144 -15.49 -17.02 11.36
CA GLU A 144 -15.34 -18.47 11.23
C GLU A 144 -13.89 -18.86 10.95
N TRP A 145 -13.14 -18.04 10.18
CA TRP A 145 -11.72 -18.26 9.95
C TRP A 145 -10.93 -18.33 11.27
N PHE A 146 -11.24 -17.48 12.24
CA PHE A 146 -10.54 -17.44 13.53
C PHE A 146 -10.91 -18.59 14.46
N LEU A 147 -12.03 -19.26 14.21
CA LEU A 147 -12.45 -20.47 14.93
C LEU A 147 -11.76 -21.73 14.41
N LEU A 148 -11.15 -21.67 13.21
CA LEU A 148 -10.41 -22.80 12.64
C LEU A 148 -9.10 -23.06 13.39
N THR A 149 -8.76 -24.34 13.52
CA THR A 149 -7.46 -24.77 14.03
C THR A 149 -6.32 -24.24 13.16
N LYS A 150 -5.12 -24.11 13.72
CA LYS A 150 -3.93 -23.68 12.95
C LYS A 150 -3.68 -24.58 11.74
N ALA A 151 -3.84 -25.90 11.90
CA ALA A 151 -3.63 -26.87 10.82
C ALA A 151 -4.62 -26.68 9.66
N ALA A 152 -5.90 -26.46 9.97
CA ALA A 152 -6.91 -26.19 8.95
C ALA A 152 -6.61 -24.90 8.19
N ARG A 153 -6.24 -23.82 8.90
CA ARG A 153 -5.82 -22.56 8.27
C ARG A 153 -4.56 -22.72 7.41
N GLN A 154 -3.60 -23.52 7.86
CA GLN A 154 -2.37 -23.81 7.11
C GLN A 154 -2.70 -24.51 5.79
N GLY A 155 -3.47 -25.60 5.80
CA GLY A 155 -3.85 -26.32 4.58
C GLY A 155 -4.56 -25.44 3.56
N MET A 156 -5.50 -24.59 4.00
CA MET A 156 -6.16 -23.63 3.11
C MET A 156 -5.20 -22.57 2.54
N MET A 157 -4.21 -22.14 3.32
CA MET A 157 -3.19 -21.19 2.84
C MET A 157 -2.19 -21.85 1.89
N ASP A 158 -1.86 -23.13 2.09
CA ASP A 158 -0.98 -23.89 1.20
C ASP A 158 -1.60 -24.00 -0.20
N GLU A 159 -2.88 -24.36 -0.28
CA GLU A 159 -3.64 -24.37 -1.55
C GLU A 159 -3.68 -22.98 -2.20
N HIS A 160 -3.96 -21.94 -1.41
CA HIS A 160 -3.95 -20.55 -1.91
C HIS A 160 -2.60 -20.14 -2.50
N ILE A 161 -1.49 -20.47 -1.82
CA ILE A 161 -0.12 -20.19 -2.27
C ILE A 161 0.18 -20.97 -3.56
N GLU A 162 -0.20 -22.25 -3.62
CA GLU A 162 0.01 -23.08 -4.80
C GLU A 162 -0.69 -22.50 -6.04
N VAL A 163 -1.95 -22.06 -5.88
CA VAL A 163 -2.69 -21.39 -6.97
C VAL A 163 -1.99 -20.09 -7.37
N GLY A 164 -1.53 -19.29 -6.42
CA GLY A 164 -0.79 -18.05 -6.68
C GLY A 164 0.48 -18.27 -7.52
N HIS A 165 1.24 -19.33 -7.25
CA HIS A 165 2.45 -19.67 -8.01
C HIS A 165 2.19 -19.96 -9.50
N ARG A 166 0.94 -20.26 -9.89
CA ARG A 166 0.58 -20.47 -11.30
C ARG A 166 0.53 -19.15 -12.10
N PHE A 167 0.63 -17.99 -11.43
CA PHE A 167 0.58 -16.66 -12.04
C PHE A 167 1.87 -15.84 -11.77
N PRO A 168 3.05 -16.30 -12.25
CA PRO A 168 4.34 -15.66 -11.93
C PRO A 168 4.51 -14.25 -12.53
N SER A 169 3.65 -13.84 -13.47
CA SER A 169 3.65 -12.48 -14.02
C SER A 169 2.96 -11.45 -13.11
N VAL A 170 2.37 -11.88 -12.00
CA VAL A 170 1.72 -11.02 -11.04
C VAL A 170 2.55 -10.98 -9.77
N LYS A 171 3.04 -9.79 -9.43
CA LYS A 171 3.81 -9.57 -8.21
C LYS A 171 2.88 -9.26 -7.05
N LEU A 172 3.10 -9.86 -5.89
CA LEU A 172 2.24 -9.71 -4.72
C LEU A 172 2.92 -8.89 -3.61
N ASN A 173 2.22 -7.86 -3.16
CA ASN A 173 2.60 -7.00 -2.06
C ASN A 173 1.52 -7.06 -0.97
N THR A 174 1.58 -8.09 -0.11
CA THR A 174 0.67 -8.23 1.03
C THR A 174 1.23 -7.53 2.26
N THR A 175 0.47 -6.58 2.81
CA THR A 175 0.79 -5.87 4.05
C THR A 175 -0.30 -6.07 5.10
N TYR A 176 0.03 -5.83 6.38
CA TYR A 176 -0.79 -6.21 7.53
C TYR A 176 -1.29 -4.96 8.25
N SER A 177 -2.58 -4.94 8.57
CA SER A 177 -3.29 -3.79 9.15
C SER A 177 -4.01 -4.12 10.46
N PHE A 178 -3.99 -5.38 10.91
CA PHE A 178 -4.61 -5.78 12.17
C PHE A 178 -4.17 -4.90 13.36
N GLY A 179 -5.13 -4.19 13.96
CA GLY A 179 -4.90 -3.27 15.07
C GLY A 179 -4.33 -1.90 14.68
N LEU A 180 -4.12 -1.63 13.39
CA LEU A 180 -3.70 -0.33 12.85
C LEU A 180 -4.82 0.38 12.09
N ASP A 181 -5.69 -0.37 11.44
CA ASP A 181 -6.78 0.11 10.58
C ASP A 181 -7.94 -0.90 10.62
N ASP A 182 -9.07 -0.58 9.97
CA ASP A 182 -10.28 -1.41 10.03
C ASP A 182 -10.11 -2.77 9.32
N GLN A 183 -9.27 -2.84 8.28
CA GLN A 183 -8.93 -4.10 7.60
C GLN A 183 -7.80 -4.86 8.28
N GLU A 184 -7.69 -6.16 7.99
CA GLU A 184 -6.64 -7.01 8.55
C GLU A 184 -5.39 -7.05 7.68
N TRP A 185 -5.58 -6.96 6.36
CA TRP A 185 -4.53 -6.83 5.36
C TRP A 185 -4.88 -5.78 4.32
N VAL A 186 -3.86 -5.25 3.67
CA VAL A 186 -4.00 -4.62 2.36
C VAL A 186 -3.23 -5.47 1.38
N VAL A 187 -3.88 -5.88 0.30
CA VAL A 187 -3.26 -6.72 -0.73
C VAL A 187 -3.13 -5.89 -1.99
N ALA A 188 -1.90 -5.75 -2.47
CA ALA A 188 -1.60 -5.04 -3.70
C ALA A 188 -0.88 -5.96 -4.71
N PHE A 189 -1.43 -6.07 -5.91
CA PHE A 189 -0.87 -6.85 -7.01
C PHE A 189 -0.33 -5.93 -8.09
N GLU A 190 0.88 -6.15 -8.58
CA GLU A 190 1.45 -5.42 -9.72
C GLU A 190 1.62 -6.34 -10.93
N THR A 191 1.26 -5.87 -12.13
CA THR A 191 1.50 -6.62 -13.39
C THR A 191 1.47 -5.72 -14.62
N ASP A 192 2.00 -6.23 -15.74
CA ASP A 192 1.99 -5.56 -17.06
C ASP A 192 0.96 -6.19 -18.03
N LYS A 193 0.31 -7.28 -17.62
CA LYS A 193 -0.61 -8.07 -18.45
C LYS A 193 -2.07 -7.80 -18.10
#